data_AF-A0A6M6JSU4-F1
#
_entry.id   AF-A0A6M6JSU4-F1
#
_cell.length_a   1.000
_cell.length_b   1.000
_cell.length_c   1.000
_cell.angle_alpha   90.00
_cell.angle_beta   90.00
_cell.angle_gamma   90.00
#
_symmetry.space_group_name_H-M   'P 1'
#
loop_
_entity.id
_entity.type
_entity.pdbx_description
1 polymer ?
#
loop_
_entity_poly.entity_id
_entity_poly.type
_entity_poly.pdbx_seq_one_letter_code
_entity_poly.pdbx_strand_id
1 'polypeptide(L)'
;MTGLRYELAGVIGGADALSGAAAVLGIEAVPLDAADLVLLPVTAELAAQVTPAALCALGMDAMPGGTPQAAQRRETWLTGPESGFSVLTPGLVALLEAASTRGSLAYVEADYLGLVGHQTAAVWRAGSLVTGPLLLGRQEEFVSSTAPVSVALRELGVVAAGRSDEFVVAGLGRHRRTADWLRPGRRRP
;
A
#
# COMPACT_ATOMS: atom_id res chain seq x y z
N MET A 1 -11.35 -12.44 -25.86
CA MET A 1 -11.86 -11.27 -25.10
C MET A 1 -10.86 -10.96 -24.00
N THR A 2 -9.95 -10.03 -24.23
CA THR A 2 -8.99 -9.59 -23.21
C THR A 2 -9.75 -8.71 -22.22
N GLY A 3 -10.16 -9.27 -21.09
CA GLY A 3 -10.79 -8.48 -20.03
C GLY A 3 -9.84 -7.36 -19.60
N LEU A 4 -10.38 -6.18 -19.32
CA LEU A 4 -9.60 -5.08 -18.76
C LEU A 4 -9.10 -5.51 -17.37
N ARG A 5 -7.82 -5.88 -17.29
CA ARG A 5 -7.15 -6.18 -16.03
C ARG A 5 -6.86 -4.89 -15.28
N TYR A 6 -6.99 -4.91 -13.96
CA TYR A 6 -6.49 -3.88 -13.06
C TYR A 6 -5.62 -4.55 -12.01
N GLU A 7 -4.42 -4.01 -11.80
CA GLU A 7 -3.44 -4.47 -10.83
C GLU A 7 -2.84 -3.25 -10.14
N LEU A 8 -2.83 -3.27 -8.81
CA LEU A 8 -2.18 -2.29 -7.97
C LEU A 8 -1.53 -3.01 -6.78
N ALA A 9 -0.28 -2.68 -6.49
CA ALA A 9 0.38 -2.99 -5.23
C ALA A 9 1.23 -1.77 -4.86
N GLY A 10 1.07 -1.25 -3.64
CA GLY A 10 1.82 -0.06 -3.27
C GLY A 10 1.50 0.51 -1.91
N VAL A 11 2.36 1.46 -1.51
CA VAL A 11 2.23 2.21 -0.26
C VAL A 11 1.63 3.58 -0.57
N ILE A 12 0.61 3.99 0.18
CA ILE A 12 -0.01 5.31 0.08
C ILE A 12 0.17 6.03 1.40
N GLY A 13 0.59 7.29 1.34
CA GLY A 13 0.81 8.10 2.54
C GLY A 13 1.32 9.49 2.20
N GLY A 14 1.64 10.28 3.22
CA GLY A 14 2.25 11.60 3.02
C GLY A 14 3.66 11.51 2.44
N ALA A 15 4.05 12.51 1.63
CA ALA A 15 5.38 12.57 1.02
C ALA A 15 6.53 12.46 2.04
N ASP A 16 6.39 13.13 3.19
CA ASP A 16 7.39 13.09 4.27
C ASP A 16 7.52 11.71 4.90
N ALA A 17 6.41 10.97 5.02
CA ALA A 17 6.40 9.62 5.56
C ALA A 17 7.03 8.62 4.58
N LEU A 18 6.80 8.80 3.28
CA LEU A 18 7.27 7.87 2.25
C LEU A 18 8.65 8.21 1.68
N SER A 19 9.25 9.35 2.03
CA SER A 19 10.58 9.74 1.54
C SER A 19 11.67 8.71 1.85
N GLY A 20 11.73 8.18 3.08
CA GLY A 20 12.68 7.14 3.47
C GLY A 20 12.43 5.82 2.75
N ALA A 21 11.16 5.41 2.63
CA ALA A 21 10.78 4.19 1.92
C ALA A 21 11.09 4.26 0.42
N ALA A 22 10.87 5.42 -0.20
CA ALA A 22 11.25 5.67 -1.59
C ALA A 22 12.76 5.53 -1.82
N ALA A 23 13.57 6.03 -0.88
CA ALA A 23 15.02 5.87 -0.94
C ALA A 23 15.46 4.39 -0.82
N VAL A 24 14.82 3.61 0.07
CA VAL A 24 15.11 2.16 0.23
C VAL A 24 14.79 1.40 -1.05
N LEU A 25 13.64 1.69 -1.66
CA LEU A 25 13.17 1.02 -2.86
C LEU A 25 13.85 1.54 -4.14
N GLY A 26 14.56 2.66 -4.07
CA GLY A 26 15.23 3.27 -5.22
C GLY A 26 14.25 3.77 -6.29
N ILE A 27 13.04 4.18 -5.90
CA ILE A 27 11.98 4.65 -6.81
C ILE A 27 11.42 5.99 -6.34
N GLU A 28 10.81 6.74 -7.27
CA GLU A 28 10.15 7.99 -6.95
C GLU A 28 8.71 7.76 -6.48
N ALA A 29 8.27 8.54 -5.49
CA ALA A 29 6.87 8.58 -5.10
C ALA A 29 6.05 9.36 -6.13
N VAL A 30 4.88 8.83 -6.49
CA VAL A 30 3.99 9.42 -7.50
C VAL A 30 2.87 10.21 -6.81
N PRO A 31 2.69 11.51 -7.08
CA PRO A 31 1.61 12.30 -6.50
C PRO A 31 0.23 11.73 -6.84
N LEU A 32 -0.66 11.62 -5.86
CA LEU A 32 -2.07 11.28 -6.04
C LEU A 32 -2.92 12.53 -6.28
N ASP A 33 -4.16 12.35 -6.74
CA ASP A 33 -5.07 13.48 -6.95
C ASP A 33 -5.65 14.01 -5.61
N ALA A 34 -5.62 13.17 -4.56
CA ALA A 34 -5.89 13.59 -3.19
C ALA A 34 -4.69 14.40 -2.65
N ALA A 35 -4.99 15.56 -2.07
CA ALA A 35 -3.96 16.47 -1.54
C ALA A 35 -3.03 15.77 -0.54
N ASP A 36 -1.74 16.11 -0.62
CA ASP A 36 -0.67 15.66 0.26
C ASP A 36 -0.39 14.15 0.31
N LEU A 37 -1.07 13.34 -0.53
CA LEU A 37 -0.80 11.91 -0.66
C LEU A 37 0.05 11.59 -1.89
N VAL A 38 0.94 10.63 -1.71
CA VAL A 38 1.73 10.02 -2.78
C VAL A 38 1.58 8.50 -2.74
N LEU A 39 1.75 7.87 -3.90
CA LEU A 39 1.81 6.44 -4.09
C LEU A 39 3.26 6.02 -4.35
N LEU A 40 3.73 5.05 -3.59
CA LEU A 40 4.96 4.33 -3.83
C LEU A 40 4.59 2.96 -4.43
N PRO A 41 4.66 2.77 -5.76
CA PRO A 41 4.28 1.49 -6.39
C PRO A 41 5.30 0.40 -6.04
N VAL A 42 4.83 -0.75 -5.57
CA VAL A 42 5.67 -1.86 -5.12
C VAL A 42 5.35 -3.10 -5.96
N THR A 43 6.28 -3.51 -6.83
CA THR A 43 6.17 -4.80 -7.52
C THR A 43 6.72 -5.93 -6.65
N ALA A 44 6.43 -7.18 -7.00
CA ALA A 44 6.99 -8.35 -6.30
C ALA A 44 8.53 -8.34 -6.28
N GLU A 45 9.16 -7.91 -7.38
CA GLU A 45 10.62 -7.81 -7.48
C GLU A 45 11.20 -6.73 -6.56
N LEU A 46 10.49 -5.61 -6.39
CA LEU A 46 10.88 -4.55 -5.45
C LEU A 46 10.68 -5.00 -4.00
N ALA A 47 9.56 -5.65 -3.69
CA ALA A 47 9.28 -6.17 -2.35
C ALA A 47 10.31 -7.22 -1.90
N ALA A 48 10.82 -8.04 -2.84
CA ALA A 48 11.87 -9.02 -2.57
C ALA A 48 13.26 -8.40 -2.30
N GLN A 49 13.50 -7.14 -2.73
CA GLN A 49 14.76 -6.44 -2.50
C GLN A 49 14.85 -5.81 -1.10
N VAL A 50 13.72 -5.64 -0.41
CA VAL A 50 13.69 -5.11 0.96
C VAL A 50 14.12 -6.20 1.94
N THR A 51 15.41 -6.19 2.28
CA THR A 51 16.02 -7.16 3.21
C THR A 51 16.33 -6.50 4.56
N PRO A 52 16.46 -7.29 5.66
CA PRO A 52 16.92 -6.75 6.94
C PRO A 52 18.24 -5.98 6.83
N ALA A 53 19.18 -6.43 5.99
CA ALA A 53 20.44 -5.74 5.77
C ALA A 53 20.27 -4.34 5.14
N ALA A 54 19.36 -4.21 4.17
CA ALA A 54 19.03 -2.92 3.56
C ALA A 54 18.38 -1.96 4.57
N LEU A 55 17.51 -2.47 5.45
CA LEU A 55 16.88 -1.68 6.50
C LEU A 55 17.90 -1.23 7.57
N CYS A 56 18.80 -2.11 8.01
CA CYS A 56 19.89 -1.77 8.93
C CYS A 56 20.80 -0.68 8.35
N ALA A 57 21.18 -0.78 7.07
CA ALA A 57 22.04 0.22 6.41
C ALA A 57 21.43 1.63 6.39
N LEU A 58 20.10 1.72 6.53
CA LEU A 58 19.34 2.97 6.52
C LEU A 58 18.84 3.38 7.92
N GLY A 59 19.26 2.67 8.97
CA GLY A 59 18.86 2.94 10.35
C GLY A 59 17.37 2.68 10.63
N MET A 60 16.75 1.75 9.90
CA MET A 60 15.32 1.42 9.99
C MET A 60 15.07 -0.01 10.52
N ASP A 61 16.04 -0.55 11.25
CA ASP A 61 16.00 -1.87 11.87
C ASP A 61 15.28 -1.89 13.23
N ALA A 62 15.04 -0.73 13.83
CA ALA A 62 14.25 -0.61 15.04
C ALA A 62 12.76 -0.78 14.72
N MET A 63 12.21 -1.96 15.04
CA MET A 63 10.76 -2.23 15.01
C MET A 63 10.07 -1.40 16.12
N PRO A 64 9.28 -0.37 15.79
CA PRO A 64 8.63 0.43 16.81
C PRO A 64 7.39 -0.29 17.34
N GLY A 65 7.30 -0.41 18.66
CA GLY A 65 6.07 -0.80 19.34
C GLY A 65 5.85 -2.31 19.52
N GLY A 66 5.54 -2.69 20.75
CA GLY A 66 5.24 -4.08 21.11
C GLY A 66 6.47 -4.92 21.45
N THR A 67 6.25 -6.21 21.71
CA THR A 67 7.32 -7.18 21.98
C THR A 67 7.77 -7.85 20.68
N PRO A 68 9.01 -8.38 20.60
CA PRO A 68 9.47 -9.12 19.42
C PRO A 68 8.54 -10.27 19.01
N GLN A 69 7.91 -10.94 19.98
CA GLN A 69 6.96 -12.02 19.71
C GLN A 69 5.63 -11.50 19.11
N ALA A 70 5.18 -10.31 19.53
CA ALA A 70 3.99 -9.68 18.97
C ALA A 70 4.26 -9.20 17.53
N ALA A 71 5.44 -8.64 17.27
CA ALA A 71 5.89 -8.27 15.94
C ALA A 71 5.93 -9.50 15.02
N GLN A 72 6.57 -10.60 15.46
CA GLN A 72 6.65 -11.84 14.69
C GLN A 72 5.27 -12.41 14.34
N ARG A 73 4.33 -12.43 15.30
CA ARG A 73 2.97 -12.92 15.04
C ARG A 73 2.24 -12.05 14.03
N ARG A 74 2.40 -10.73 14.11
CA ARG A 74 1.80 -9.76 13.20
C ARG A 74 2.35 -9.93 11.79
N GLU A 75 3.66 -10.05 11.64
CA GLU A 75 4.31 -10.35 10.36
C GLU A 75 3.78 -11.66 9.77
N THR A 76 3.75 -12.74 10.56
CA THR A 76 3.22 -14.03 10.10
C THR A 76 1.76 -13.93 9.63
N TRP A 77 0.95 -13.12 10.32
CA TRP A 77 -0.43 -12.88 9.91
C TRP A 77 -0.51 -12.07 8.61
N LEU A 78 0.25 -10.98 8.49
CA LEU A 78 0.26 -10.07 7.34
C LEU A 78 0.86 -10.69 6.08
N THR A 79 1.80 -11.62 6.20
CA THR A 79 2.47 -12.24 5.05
C THR A 79 2.04 -13.69 4.85
N GLY A 80 1.06 -14.16 5.63
CA GLY A 80 0.45 -15.46 5.49
C GLY A 80 -0.64 -15.48 4.41
N PRO A 81 -1.05 -16.67 3.93
CA PRO A 81 -2.06 -16.80 2.87
C PRO A 81 -3.41 -16.18 3.25
N GLU A 82 -3.77 -16.20 4.54
CA GLU A 82 -5.02 -15.63 5.08
C GLU A 82 -5.08 -14.09 4.98
N SER A 83 -3.94 -13.42 4.78
CA SER A 83 -3.92 -11.95 4.62
C SER A 83 -4.49 -11.50 3.28
N GLY A 84 -4.44 -12.36 2.26
CA GLY A 84 -4.70 -12.04 0.87
C GLY A 84 -3.69 -11.10 0.21
N PHE A 85 -2.61 -10.71 0.89
CA PHE A 85 -1.49 -10.01 0.26
C PHE A 85 -0.63 -11.02 -0.51
N SER A 86 -0.29 -10.68 -1.75
CA SER A 86 0.55 -11.48 -2.63
C SER A 86 1.95 -10.87 -2.81
N VAL A 87 2.11 -9.57 -2.56
CA VAL A 87 3.37 -8.84 -2.73
C VAL A 87 3.98 -8.44 -1.38
N LEU A 88 3.19 -8.28 -0.31
CA LEU A 88 3.69 -7.89 1.01
C LEU A 88 4.66 -8.93 1.60
N THR A 89 5.92 -8.52 1.82
CA THR A 89 6.97 -9.34 2.44
C THR A 89 7.26 -8.89 3.88
N PRO A 90 7.89 -9.72 4.74
CA PRO A 90 8.27 -9.29 6.09
C PRO A 90 9.20 -8.07 6.08
N GLY A 91 10.14 -7.99 5.14
CA GLY A 91 11.01 -6.83 4.98
C GLY A 91 10.23 -5.57 4.62
N LEU A 92 9.21 -5.69 3.77
CA LEU A 92 8.31 -4.58 3.47
C LEU A 92 7.48 -4.18 4.69
N VAL A 93 6.97 -5.13 5.50
CA VAL A 93 6.27 -4.82 6.76
C VAL A 93 7.16 -4.00 7.70
N ALA A 94 8.41 -4.41 7.92
CA ALA A 94 9.34 -3.66 8.75
C ALA A 94 9.61 -2.24 8.21
N LEU A 95 9.74 -2.10 6.88
CA LEU A 95 9.85 -0.80 6.23
C LEU A 95 8.64 0.10 6.50
N LEU A 96 7.43 -0.45 6.39
CA LEU A 96 6.18 0.27 6.63
C LEU A 96 6.03 0.70 8.10
N GLU A 97 6.42 -0.16 9.04
CA GLU A 97 6.42 0.19 10.45
C GLU A 97 7.37 1.36 10.72
N ALA A 98 8.62 1.29 10.26
CA ALA A 98 9.58 2.38 10.41
C ALA A 98 9.10 3.69 9.75
N ALA A 99 8.63 3.63 8.50
CA ALA A 99 8.13 4.79 7.78
C ALA A 99 6.90 5.43 8.45
N SER A 100 6.03 4.61 9.05
CA SER A 100 4.80 5.10 9.68
C SER A 100 5.03 5.91 10.96
N THR A 101 6.26 5.95 11.49
CA THR A 101 6.64 6.85 12.60
C THR A 101 6.60 8.32 12.22
N ARG A 102 6.68 8.62 10.91
CA ARG A 102 6.68 9.98 10.35
C ARG A 102 5.31 10.42 9.85
N GLY A 103 4.35 9.51 9.75
CA GLY A 103 2.98 9.79 9.29
C GLY A 103 2.19 8.51 9.07
N SER A 104 0.86 8.61 9.00
CA SER A 104 0.03 7.43 8.68
C SER A 104 0.26 7.00 7.24
N LEU A 105 0.27 5.70 7.00
CA LEU A 105 0.39 5.12 5.66
C LEU A 105 -0.48 3.87 5.55
N ALA A 106 -0.82 3.52 4.31
CA ALA A 106 -1.52 2.29 3.99
C ALA A 106 -0.72 1.49 2.96
N TYR A 107 -0.77 0.18 3.07
CA TYR A 107 -0.37 -0.71 2.00
C TYR A 107 -1.62 -1.34 1.40
N VAL A 108 -1.70 -1.35 0.07
CA VAL A 108 -2.85 -1.85 -0.67
C VAL A 108 -2.42 -2.79 -1.78
N GLU A 109 -3.21 -3.83 -2.00
CA GLU A 109 -3.15 -4.65 -3.20
C GLU A 109 -4.53 -4.82 -3.83
N ALA A 110 -4.58 -4.89 -5.16
CA ALA A 110 -5.77 -5.18 -5.92
C ALA A 110 -5.40 -5.91 -7.22
N ASP A 111 -6.14 -6.97 -7.56
CA ASP A 111 -6.05 -7.66 -8.86
C ASP A 111 -7.45 -8.02 -9.33
N TYR A 112 -7.89 -7.38 -10.40
CA TYR A 112 -9.20 -7.57 -11.03
C TYR A 112 -9.06 -7.95 -12.50
N LEU A 113 -9.93 -8.85 -12.93
CA LEU A 113 -10.24 -9.11 -14.33
C LEU A 113 -11.73 -8.83 -14.55
N GLY A 114 -12.05 -7.65 -15.09
CA GLY A 114 -13.44 -7.18 -15.15
C GLY A 114 -13.98 -6.90 -13.74
N LEU A 115 -15.07 -7.56 -13.36
CA LEU A 115 -15.70 -7.41 -12.03
C LEU A 115 -15.24 -8.48 -11.02
N VAL A 116 -14.39 -9.43 -11.44
CA VAL A 116 -13.89 -10.51 -10.58
C VAL A 116 -12.48 -10.19 -10.15
N GLY A 117 -12.25 -10.09 -8.85
CA GLY A 117 -10.94 -9.73 -8.33
C GLY A 117 -10.94 -9.62 -6.82
N HIS A 118 -9.77 -9.36 -6.25
CA HIS A 118 -9.63 -9.18 -4.82
C HIS A 118 -9.01 -7.83 -4.50
N GLN A 119 -9.23 -7.37 -3.27
CA GLN A 119 -8.52 -6.25 -2.68
C GLN A 119 -8.05 -6.63 -1.29
N THR A 120 -6.89 -6.11 -0.93
CA THR A 120 -6.39 -6.17 0.43
C THR A 120 -5.79 -4.85 0.84
N ALA A 121 -5.94 -4.50 2.11
CA ALA A 121 -5.39 -3.26 2.63
C ALA A 121 -5.05 -3.36 4.13
N ALA A 122 -4.01 -2.65 4.53
CA ALA A 122 -3.59 -2.53 5.91
C ALA A 122 -3.07 -1.10 6.15
N VAL A 123 -3.27 -0.57 7.36
CA VAL A 123 -2.93 0.81 7.72
C VAL A 123 -2.01 0.81 8.93
N TRP A 124 -0.93 1.59 8.85
CA TRP A 124 0.02 1.80 9.94
C TRP A 124 0.02 3.25 10.40
N ARG A 125 0.22 3.44 11.70
CA ARG A 125 0.41 4.73 12.34
C ARG A 125 1.36 4.58 13.51
N ALA A 126 2.34 5.48 13.59
CA ALA A 126 3.31 5.53 14.69
C ALA A 126 4.02 4.18 14.96
N GLY A 127 4.40 3.48 13.89
CA GLY A 127 5.07 2.18 13.97
C GLY A 127 4.16 0.97 14.14
N SER A 128 2.86 1.18 14.33
CA SER A 128 1.93 0.09 14.64
C SER A 128 0.89 -0.09 13.54
N LEU A 129 0.56 -1.34 13.24
CA LEU A 129 -0.63 -1.70 12.46
C LEU A 129 -1.87 -1.27 13.26
N VAL A 130 -2.68 -0.38 12.69
CA VAL A 130 -3.91 0.13 13.33
C VAL A 130 -5.18 -0.44 12.70
N THR A 131 -5.12 -0.84 11.43
CA THR A 131 -6.24 -1.45 10.69
C THR A 131 -5.73 -2.54 9.74
N GLY A 132 -6.47 -3.64 9.66
CA GLY A 132 -6.27 -4.72 8.68
C GLY A 132 -5.43 -5.90 9.18
N PRO A 133 -5.06 -6.85 8.28
CA PRO A 133 -5.44 -6.89 6.87
C PRO A 133 -6.96 -6.93 6.69
N LEU A 134 -7.47 -6.04 5.85
CA LEU A 134 -8.81 -6.09 5.30
C LEU A 134 -8.74 -6.87 3.99
N LEU A 135 -9.67 -7.78 3.76
CA LEU A 135 -9.73 -8.61 2.56
C LEU A 135 -11.14 -8.53 1.97
N LEU A 136 -11.19 -8.35 0.66
CA LEU A 136 -12.36 -8.59 -0.18
C LEU A 136 -11.97 -9.64 -1.20
N GLY A 137 -12.55 -10.84 -1.09
CA GLY A 137 -12.24 -11.98 -1.96
C GLY A 137 -12.87 -11.91 -3.35
N ARG A 138 -12.41 -12.82 -4.23
CA ARG A 138 -12.79 -12.86 -5.67
C ARG A 138 -14.27 -13.01 -5.96
N GLN A 139 -15.03 -13.60 -5.05
CA GLN A 139 -16.46 -13.90 -5.21
C GLN A 139 -17.34 -13.05 -4.28
N GLU A 140 -16.73 -12.20 -3.45
CA GLU A 140 -17.45 -11.33 -2.54
C GLU A 140 -18.03 -10.12 -3.29
N GLU A 141 -19.16 -9.63 -2.81
CA GLU A 141 -19.81 -8.46 -3.40
C GLU A 141 -18.96 -7.21 -3.17
N PHE A 142 -18.69 -6.47 -4.25
CA PHE A 142 -17.98 -5.20 -4.16
C PHE A 142 -18.94 -4.09 -3.70
N VAL A 143 -18.68 -3.55 -2.51
CA VAL A 143 -19.33 -2.36 -1.98
C VAL A 143 -18.26 -1.31 -1.69
N SER A 144 -18.29 -0.18 -2.39
CA SER A 144 -17.21 0.81 -2.36
C SER A 144 -16.94 1.38 -0.96
N SER A 145 -17.97 1.52 -0.11
CA SER A 145 -17.85 2.04 1.25
C SER A 145 -17.14 1.09 2.23
N THR A 146 -17.06 -0.20 1.90
CA THR A 146 -16.41 -1.24 2.71
C THR A 146 -15.24 -1.91 2.00
N ALA A 147 -14.97 -1.53 0.74
CA ALA A 147 -13.85 -2.05 -0.02
C ALA A 147 -12.52 -1.73 0.68
N PRO A 148 -11.60 -2.71 0.84
CA PRO A 148 -10.35 -2.53 1.59
C PRO A 148 -9.56 -1.27 1.22
N VAL A 149 -9.41 -1.00 -0.08
CA VAL A 149 -8.66 0.18 -0.58
C VAL A 149 -9.36 1.48 -0.16
N SER A 150 -10.68 1.57 -0.33
CA SER A 150 -11.46 2.77 0.05
C SER A 150 -11.43 3.01 1.57
N VAL A 151 -11.52 1.95 2.37
CA VAL A 151 -11.41 2.04 3.84
C VAL A 151 -10.05 2.59 4.23
N ALA A 152 -8.96 2.07 3.65
CA ALA A 152 -7.61 2.56 3.93
C ALA A 152 -7.42 4.02 3.51
N LEU A 153 -7.89 4.42 2.33
CA LEU A 153 -7.81 5.81 1.87
C LEU A 153 -8.56 6.77 2.80
N ARG A 154 -9.73 6.37 3.29
CA ARG A 154 -10.51 7.16 4.26
C ARG A 154 -9.77 7.34 5.59
N GLU A 155 -9.05 6.32 6.04
CA GLU A 155 -8.19 6.43 7.23
C GLU A 155 -6.97 7.35 7.04
N LEU A 156 -6.52 7.51 5.80
CA LEU A 156 -5.51 8.50 5.41
C LEU A 156 -6.10 9.90 5.19
N GLY A 157 -7.42 10.08 5.35
CA GLY A 157 -8.10 11.37 5.25
C GLY A 157 -8.66 11.70 3.87
N VAL A 158 -8.68 10.75 2.93
CA VAL A 158 -9.38 10.94 1.65
C VAL A 158 -10.88 10.96 1.89
N VAL A 159 -11.56 11.95 1.33
CA VAL A 159 -13.00 12.12 1.45
C VAL A 159 -13.64 11.97 0.08
N ALA A 160 -14.64 11.10 -0.04
CA ALA A 160 -15.45 10.95 -1.24
C ALA A 160 -16.10 12.29 -1.66
N ALA A 161 -16.27 12.51 -2.97
CA ALA A 161 -16.77 13.76 -3.52
C ALA A 161 -17.87 13.52 -4.55
N GLY A 162 -19.10 13.95 -4.23
CA GLY A 162 -20.25 13.79 -5.12
C GLY A 162 -20.56 12.31 -5.40
N ARG A 163 -20.33 11.87 -6.65
CA ARG A 163 -20.50 10.47 -7.08
C ARG A 163 -19.19 9.68 -7.11
N SER A 164 -18.07 10.30 -6.76
CA SER A 164 -16.75 9.68 -6.75
C SER A 164 -16.43 9.19 -5.34
N ASP A 165 -16.08 7.91 -5.24
CA ASP A 165 -15.53 7.32 -4.00
C ASP A 165 -14.07 7.73 -3.78
N GLU A 166 -13.48 7.30 -2.66
CA GLU A 166 -12.11 7.62 -2.28
C GLU A 166 -11.09 7.13 -3.32
N PHE A 167 -11.34 5.99 -3.97
CA PHE A 167 -10.46 5.45 -5.02
C PHE A 167 -10.40 6.38 -6.22
N VAL A 168 -11.56 6.86 -6.68
CA VAL A 168 -11.66 7.81 -7.80
C VAL A 168 -11.07 9.17 -7.40
N VAL A 169 -11.37 9.67 -6.20
CA VAL A 169 -10.83 10.94 -5.68
C VAL A 169 -9.31 10.90 -5.56
N ALA A 170 -8.74 9.78 -5.14
CA ALA A 170 -7.28 9.61 -5.03
C ALA A 170 -6.59 9.46 -6.40
N GLY A 171 -7.34 9.25 -7.49
CA GLY A 171 -6.76 9.09 -8.82
C GLY A 171 -6.10 7.72 -9.06
N LEU A 172 -6.46 6.68 -8.28
CA LEU A 172 -5.87 5.35 -8.43
C LEU A 172 -6.27 4.62 -9.72
N GLY A 173 -7.22 5.17 -10.48
CA GLY A 173 -7.61 4.71 -11.81
C GLY A 173 -6.70 5.18 -12.96
N ARG A 174 -5.70 6.04 -12.71
CA ARG A 174 -4.84 6.61 -13.77
C ARG A 174 -3.99 5.56 -14.51
N HIS A 175 -3.53 4.53 -13.80
CA HIS A 175 -2.84 3.38 -14.38
C HIS A 175 -3.50 2.08 -13.95
N ARG A 176 -3.47 1.09 -14.84
CA ARG A 176 -4.10 -0.22 -14.61
C ARG A 176 -3.13 -1.32 -14.19
N ARG A 177 -1.82 -1.06 -14.19
CA ARG A 177 -0.80 -2.00 -13.73
C ARG A 177 0.13 -1.28 -12.78
N THR A 178 0.55 -1.96 -11.71
CA THR A 178 1.54 -1.44 -10.76
C THR A 178 2.79 -0.90 -11.46
N ALA A 179 3.32 -1.66 -12.43
CA ALA A 179 4.53 -1.27 -13.16
C ALA A 179 4.37 -0.01 -14.02
N ASP A 180 3.15 0.35 -14.43
CA ASP A 180 2.93 1.56 -15.24
C ASP A 180 3.05 2.84 -14.41
N TRP A 181 2.90 2.75 -13.07
CA TRP A 181 3.15 3.85 -12.13
C TRP A 181 4.64 4.17 -11.96
N LEU A 182 5.54 3.20 -12.16
CA LEU A 182 6.99 3.40 -12.04
C LEU A 182 7.58 4.24 -13.18
N ARG A 183 6.82 4.50 -14.24
CA ARG A 183 7.29 5.30 -15.36
C ARG A 183 7.24 6.77 -14.98
N PRO A 184 8.33 7.54 -15.16
CA PRO A 184 8.31 8.97 -14.91
C PRO A 184 7.19 9.60 -15.74
N GLY A 185 6.20 10.17 -15.06
CA GLY A 185 5.12 10.89 -15.72
C GLY A 185 5.73 12.02 -16.54
N ARG A 186 5.38 12.10 -17.84
CA ARG A 186 5.60 13.35 -18.57
C ARG A 186 4.86 14.44 -17.79
N ARG A 187 5.59 15.35 -17.15
CA ARG A 187 5.01 16.62 -16.68
C ARG A 187 4.32 17.23 -17.90
N ARG A 188 3.00 17.41 -17.85
CA ARG A 188 2.35 18.26 -18.85
C ARG A 188 2.94 19.68 -18.69
N PRO A 189 3.32 20.33 -19.80
CA PRO A 189 3.81 21.71 -19.77
C PRO A 189 2.74 22.66 -19.24
#